data_AF-B2AC67-F1
#
_entry.id   AF-B2AC67-F1
#
_cell.length_a   1.000
_cell.length_b   1.000
_cell.length_c   1.000
_cell.angle_alpha   90.00
_cell.angle_beta   90.00
_cell.angle_gamma   90.00
#
_symmetry.space_group_name_H-M   'P 1'
#
loop_
_entity.id
_entity.type
_entity.pdbx_description
1 polymer ?
#
loop_
_entity_poly.entity_id
_entity_poly.type
_entity_poly.pdbx_seq_one_letter_code
_entity_poly.pdbx_strand_id
1 'polypeptide(L)'
;MAPCKHANLLLDVSPNATQAGFARPPAAKRRAAASLASRKEPGTAAEEEAQNLAGTFPGPLVLPDDLLSVYPKDPDSGQTVKVWQRSKHRNRLNAGTPNTIHVAAPPSYSPKMKHMREWIVPLTATEGEEDVSPPKPKDLTDYLSAYYHPLPVTQTPNLTWIPWEDDDRPPNATKDENRYIGLKQGQNITRIRTRPCPDGAYERQLNLSDILDGLLHMVKEIHPRYALVMMLHHDLYEDETDDFCCGRAYGGSRVSVVTSSRYHPGLDWYQEIERAHM
;
A
#
# COMPACT_ATOMS: atom_id res chain seq x y z
N MET A 1 -0.99 -24.85 -1.72
CA MET A 1 -0.77 -23.77 -2.72
C MET A 1 -0.75 -24.40 -4.09
N ALA A 2 -1.46 -23.83 -5.07
CA ALA A 2 -1.31 -24.28 -6.45
C ALA A 2 0.11 -23.92 -6.94
N PRO A 3 0.80 -24.80 -7.68
CA PRO A 3 2.11 -24.48 -8.23
C PRO A 3 2.01 -23.33 -9.23
N CYS A 4 3.03 -22.46 -9.22
CA CYS A 4 3.14 -21.36 -10.18
C CYS A 4 3.17 -21.92 -11.61
N LYS A 5 2.37 -21.34 -12.52
CA LYS A 5 2.26 -21.81 -13.92
C LYS A 5 3.25 -21.11 -14.87
N HIS A 6 4.01 -20.13 -14.38
CA HIS A 6 5.00 -19.42 -15.20
C HIS A 6 6.18 -20.35 -15.50
N ALA A 7 6.59 -20.38 -16.77
CA ALA A 7 7.71 -21.21 -17.24
C ALA A 7 9.06 -20.73 -16.69
N ASN A 8 9.18 -19.43 -16.41
CA ASN A 8 10.38 -18.78 -15.90
C ASN A 8 10.04 -18.10 -14.56
N LEU A 9 10.84 -18.39 -13.53
CA LEU A 9 10.74 -17.73 -12.22
C LEU A 9 12.02 -16.96 -11.96
N LEU A 10 11.90 -15.66 -11.68
CA LEU A 10 13.00 -14.81 -11.25
C LEU A 10 13.08 -14.86 -9.73
N LEU A 11 13.98 -15.71 -9.21
CA LEU A 11 14.16 -15.93 -7.76
C LEU A 11 15.43 -15.28 -7.20
N ASP A 12 16.24 -14.69 -8.08
CA ASP A 12 17.50 -14.03 -7.74
C ASP A 12 17.37 -12.51 -7.70
N VAL A 13 18.45 -11.84 -7.31
CA VAL A 13 18.51 -10.37 -7.29
C VAL A 13 18.47 -9.81 -8.71
N SER A 14 18.00 -8.57 -8.84
CA SER A 14 18.06 -7.81 -10.09
C SER A 14 19.52 -7.62 -10.57
N PRO A 15 19.75 -7.37 -11.87
CA PRO A 15 21.09 -7.08 -12.40
C PRO A 15 21.80 -5.90 -11.71
N ASN A 16 21.04 -4.87 -11.35
CA ASN A 16 21.56 -3.68 -10.66
C ASN A 16 22.17 -4.02 -9.28
N ALA A 17 21.79 -5.13 -8.62
CA ALA A 17 22.42 -5.57 -7.38
C ALA A 17 23.94 -5.72 -7.51
N THR A 18 24.42 -6.21 -8.66
CA THR A 18 25.86 -6.38 -8.91
C THR A 18 26.54 -5.04 -9.09
N GLN A 19 25.91 -4.11 -9.82
CA GLN A 19 26.41 -2.76 -10.03
C GLN A 19 26.48 -1.97 -8.71
N ALA A 20 25.46 -2.11 -7.87
CA ALA A 20 25.42 -1.54 -6.54
C ALA A 20 26.39 -2.22 -5.55
N GLY A 21 26.88 -3.42 -5.85
CA GLY A 21 27.69 -4.22 -4.92
C GLY A 21 26.89 -4.86 -3.78
N PHE A 22 25.57 -4.99 -3.94
CA PHE A 22 24.71 -5.77 -3.05
C PHE A 22 24.98 -7.26 -3.22
N ALA A 23 25.25 -7.96 -2.11
CA ALA A 23 25.46 -9.40 -2.11
C ALA A 23 24.36 -10.08 -1.28
N ARG A 24 23.54 -10.92 -1.94
CA ARG A 24 22.52 -11.70 -1.25
C ARG A 24 23.17 -12.64 -0.21
N PRO A 25 22.69 -12.66 1.05
CA PRO A 25 23.23 -13.57 2.05
C PRO A 25 23.15 -15.04 1.61
N PRO A 26 24.18 -15.87 1.93
CA PRO A 26 24.17 -17.30 1.61
C PRO A 26 22.97 -18.03 2.21
N ALA A 27 22.57 -19.12 1.54
CA ALA A 27 21.41 -19.95 1.89
C ALA A 27 21.36 -20.31 3.39
N ALA A 28 22.48 -20.78 3.97
CA ALA A 28 22.58 -21.11 5.38
C ALA A 28 22.35 -19.91 6.33
N LYS A 29 22.83 -18.71 5.96
CA LYS A 29 22.63 -17.48 6.75
C LYS A 29 21.17 -17.03 6.69
N ARG A 30 20.51 -17.17 5.53
CA ARG A 30 19.07 -16.90 5.38
C ARG A 30 18.21 -17.85 6.21
N ARG A 31 18.50 -19.15 6.17
CA ARG A 31 17.81 -20.15 7.02
C ARG A 31 17.95 -19.82 8.51
N ALA A 32 19.18 -19.51 8.95
CA ALA A 32 19.43 -19.12 10.33
C ALA A 32 18.68 -17.84 10.73
N ALA A 33 18.55 -16.87 9.82
CA ALA A 33 17.82 -15.63 10.06
C ALA A 33 16.29 -15.84 10.15
N ALA A 34 15.75 -16.82 9.43
CA ALA A 34 14.33 -17.19 9.44
C ALA A 34 13.93 -18.05 10.66
N SER A 35 14.90 -18.66 11.36
CA SER A 35 14.65 -19.55 12.49
C SER A 35 14.48 -18.79 13.81
N LEU A 36 13.50 -19.22 14.61
CA LEU A 36 13.40 -18.85 16.03
C LEU A 36 14.29 -19.72 16.93
N ALA A 37 14.66 -20.92 16.46
CA ALA A 37 15.47 -21.87 17.17
C ALA A 37 16.98 -21.59 16.97
N SER A 38 17.75 -21.66 18.05
CA SER A 38 19.19 -21.44 18.03
C SER A 38 20.02 -22.64 17.52
N ARG A 39 19.39 -23.73 17.06
CA ARG A 39 20.11 -24.98 16.72
C ARG A 39 20.47 -25.02 15.24
N LYS A 40 21.77 -25.25 14.97
CA LYS A 40 22.26 -25.71 13.66
C LYS A 40 21.85 -27.18 13.50
N GLU A 41 20.91 -27.49 12.63
CA GLU A 41 20.89 -28.84 12.07
C GLU A 41 22.00 -28.96 11.02
N PRO A 42 22.88 -29.98 11.09
CA PRO A 42 23.91 -30.19 10.09
C PRO A 42 23.38 -30.98 8.89
N GLY A 43 23.94 -30.73 7.70
CA GLY A 43 23.82 -31.60 6.53
C GLY A 43 23.00 -31.06 5.36
N THR A 44 22.83 -31.92 4.36
CA THR A 44 22.13 -31.70 3.06
C THR A 44 20.69 -31.21 3.22
N ALA A 45 20.00 -31.62 4.29
CA ALA A 45 18.65 -31.15 4.61
C ALA A 45 18.58 -29.62 4.82
N ALA A 46 19.66 -29.00 5.33
CA ALA A 46 19.71 -27.56 5.53
C ALA A 46 19.88 -26.78 4.22
N GLU A 47 20.52 -27.38 3.20
CA GLU A 47 20.65 -26.79 1.87
C GLU A 47 19.36 -26.91 1.06
N GLU A 48 18.72 -28.08 1.12
CA GLU A 48 17.43 -28.33 0.46
C GLU A 48 16.33 -27.42 1.03
N GLU A 49 16.26 -27.26 2.36
CA GLU A 49 15.35 -26.30 2.99
C GLU A 49 15.67 -24.85 2.61
N ALA A 50 16.94 -24.49 2.49
CA ALA A 50 17.32 -23.13 2.11
C ALA A 50 17.08 -22.82 0.61
N GLN A 51 17.08 -23.84 -0.25
CA GLN A 51 16.61 -23.75 -1.64
C GLN A 51 15.09 -23.62 -1.70
N ASN A 52 14.35 -24.41 -0.92
CA ASN A 52 12.90 -24.28 -0.78
C ASN A 52 12.50 -22.88 -0.27
N LEU A 53 13.25 -22.35 0.71
CA LEU A 53 13.07 -20.98 1.20
C LEU A 53 13.36 -19.92 0.13
N ALA A 54 14.21 -20.18 -0.87
CA ALA A 54 14.45 -19.23 -1.96
C ALA A 54 13.25 -19.12 -2.92
N GLY A 55 12.50 -20.21 -3.10
CA GLY A 55 11.22 -20.19 -3.82
C GLY A 55 10.12 -19.46 -3.06
N THR A 56 10.14 -19.51 -1.72
CA THR A 56 9.17 -18.80 -0.86
C THR A 56 9.56 -17.32 -0.65
N PHE A 57 10.86 -17.04 -0.54
CA PHE A 57 11.43 -15.71 -0.30
C PHE A 57 12.53 -15.42 -1.34
N PRO A 58 12.14 -14.92 -2.54
CA PRO A 58 13.07 -14.63 -3.62
C PRO A 58 14.08 -13.53 -3.24
N GLY A 59 15.08 -13.32 -4.08
CA GLY A 59 16.03 -12.23 -3.91
C GLY A 59 15.31 -10.88 -3.99
N PRO A 60 15.75 -9.86 -3.24
CA PRO A 60 15.19 -8.52 -3.40
C PRO A 60 15.47 -8.01 -4.82
N LEU A 61 14.48 -7.31 -5.38
CA LEU A 61 14.66 -6.52 -6.59
C LEU A 61 15.41 -5.25 -6.20
N VAL A 62 16.75 -5.26 -6.32
CA VAL A 62 17.61 -4.10 -6.03
C VAL A 62 17.52 -3.12 -7.20
N LEU A 63 16.66 -2.13 -7.12
CA LEU A 63 16.45 -1.16 -8.20
C LEU A 63 17.41 0.03 -8.06
N PRO A 64 17.72 0.75 -9.15
CA PRO A 64 18.49 2.00 -9.06
C PRO A 64 17.90 2.94 -8.00
N ASP A 65 18.77 3.60 -7.26
CA ASP A 65 18.44 4.55 -6.19
C ASP A 65 17.62 4.00 -5.01
N ASP A 66 17.36 2.68 -4.96
CA ASP A 66 16.76 2.06 -3.80
C ASP A 66 17.74 1.98 -2.62
N LEU A 67 17.22 1.70 -1.41
CA LEU A 67 18.04 1.66 -0.20
C LEU A 67 19.17 0.62 -0.29
N LEU A 68 18.91 -0.54 -0.92
CA LEU A 68 19.89 -1.62 -1.07
C LEU A 68 20.92 -1.33 -2.15
N SER A 69 20.62 -0.44 -3.08
CA SER A 69 21.48 0.03 -4.16
C SER A 69 22.41 1.13 -3.65
N VAL A 70 21.88 2.08 -2.87
CA VAL A 70 22.65 3.18 -2.28
C VAL A 70 23.50 2.69 -1.10
N TYR A 71 22.97 1.79 -0.27
CA TYR A 71 23.64 1.28 0.93
C TYR A 71 23.72 -0.26 0.93
N PRO A 72 24.46 -0.85 -0.02
CA PRO A 72 24.52 -2.31 -0.25
C PRO A 72 25.10 -3.12 0.91
N LYS A 73 25.80 -2.46 1.82
CA LYS A 73 26.49 -3.06 2.98
C LYS A 73 25.96 -2.54 4.31
N ASP A 74 24.84 -1.83 4.32
CA ASP A 74 24.27 -1.32 5.56
C ASP A 74 24.02 -2.49 6.52
N PRO A 75 24.70 -2.53 7.68
CA PRO A 75 24.49 -3.59 8.66
C PRO A 75 23.06 -3.63 9.21
N ASP A 76 22.31 -2.53 9.10
CA ASP A 76 20.93 -2.40 9.56
C ASP A 76 19.89 -2.78 8.48
N SER A 77 20.32 -3.02 7.23
CA SER A 77 19.44 -3.45 6.11
C SER A 77 18.84 -4.86 6.28
N GLY A 78 19.32 -5.64 7.27
CA GLY A 78 18.91 -7.02 7.50
C GLY A 78 18.35 -7.25 8.90
N GLN A 79 17.20 -7.92 8.99
CA GLN A 79 16.60 -8.31 10.27
C GLN A 79 16.38 -9.83 10.32
N THR A 80 16.73 -10.44 11.47
CA THR A 80 16.35 -11.84 11.76
C THR A 80 14.96 -11.89 12.39
N VAL A 81 14.23 -12.99 12.22
CA VAL A 81 12.91 -13.18 12.84
C VAL A 81 12.97 -13.03 14.36
N LYS A 82 14.09 -13.46 14.99
CA LYS A 82 14.32 -13.30 16.43
C LYS A 82 14.44 -11.84 16.86
N VAL A 83 15.13 -11.01 16.07
CA VAL A 83 15.24 -9.56 16.33
C VAL A 83 13.88 -8.90 16.12
N TRP A 84 13.19 -9.22 15.01
CA TRP A 84 11.84 -8.72 14.73
C TRP A 84 10.86 -9.05 15.86
N GLN A 85 10.84 -10.29 16.34
CA GLN A 85 9.93 -10.75 17.39
C GLN A 85 10.14 -10.01 18.72
N ARG A 86 11.38 -9.61 19.02
CA ARG A 86 11.77 -8.88 20.24
C ARG A 86 11.70 -7.36 20.08
N SER A 87 11.45 -6.86 18.88
CA SER A 87 11.39 -5.43 18.61
C SER A 87 10.26 -4.77 19.38
N LYS A 88 10.58 -3.68 20.09
CA LYS A 88 9.60 -2.90 20.88
C LYS A 88 8.57 -2.19 19.99
N HIS A 89 8.93 -1.92 18.73
CA HIS A 89 8.06 -1.24 17.76
C HIS A 89 7.02 -2.17 17.14
N ARG A 90 7.04 -3.48 17.47
CA ARG A 90 6.10 -4.45 16.91
C ARG A 90 4.71 -4.31 17.54
N ASN A 91 3.69 -4.22 16.68
CA ASN A 91 2.29 -4.32 17.10
C ASN A 91 1.95 -5.73 17.60
N ARG A 92 1.76 -5.85 18.92
CA ARG A 92 1.36 -7.13 19.54
C ARG A 92 -0.07 -7.49 19.15
N LEU A 93 -0.29 -8.78 18.93
CA LEU A 93 -1.64 -9.33 18.82
C LEU A 93 -2.40 -9.06 20.13
N ASN A 94 -3.68 -8.75 20.01
CA ASN A 94 -4.57 -8.56 21.15
C ASN A 94 -4.81 -9.91 21.84
N ALA A 95 -4.68 -9.95 23.16
CA ALA A 95 -5.00 -11.13 23.95
C ALA A 95 -6.51 -11.19 24.21
N GLY A 96 -7.13 -12.35 24.04
CA GLY A 96 -8.54 -12.57 24.36
C GLY A 96 -9.57 -11.97 23.39
N THR A 97 -9.14 -11.33 22.30
CA THR A 97 -10.01 -10.88 21.21
C THR A 97 -9.51 -11.33 19.84
N PRO A 98 -10.41 -11.60 18.87
CA PRO A 98 -10.01 -11.91 17.51
C PRO A 98 -9.17 -10.78 16.89
N ASN A 99 -8.06 -11.15 16.28
CA ASN A 99 -7.19 -10.20 15.57
C ASN A 99 -7.55 -10.18 14.09
N THR A 100 -8.47 -9.30 13.70
CA THR A 100 -8.95 -9.20 12.32
C THR A 100 -8.36 -7.98 11.61
N ILE A 101 -7.86 -8.17 10.39
CA ILE A 101 -7.50 -7.08 9.48
C ILE A 101 -8.77 -6.67 8.73
N HIS A 102 -9.06 -5.38 8.72
CA HIS A 102 -10.20 -4.83 8.02
C HIS A 102 -9.76 -4.08 6.77
N VAL A 103 -10.44 -4.30 5.66
CA VAL A 103 -10.23 -3.60 4.40
C VAL A 103 -11.43 -2.70 4.13
N ALA A 104 -11.20 -1.39 4.09
CA ALA A 104 -12.19 -0.43 3.61
C ALA A 104 -12.05 -0.29 2.10
N ALA A 105 -13.13 -0.65 1.38
CA ALA A 105 -13.22 -0.45 -0.06
C ALA A 105 -13.22 1.05 -0.41
N PRO A 106 -12.85 1.42 -1.64
CA PRO A 106 -12.99 2.78 -2.15
C PRO A 106 -14.41 3.31 -1.89
N PRO A 107 -14.56 4.53 -1.34
CA PRO A 107 -15.89 5.06 -1.02
C PRO A 107 -16.76 5.20 -2.27
N SER A 108 -18.05 4.88 -2.13
CA SER A 108 -19.02 5.16 -3.18
C SER A 108 -19.28 6.66 -3.32
N TYR A 109 -19.87 7.08 -4.45
CA TYR A 109 -20.19 8.49 -4.67
C TYR A 109 -21.68 8.74 -4.46
N SER A 110 -22.02 9.78 -3.69
CA SER A 110 -23.38 10.32 -3.69
C SER A 110 -23.75 10.90 -5.06
N PRO A 111 -25.04 11.12 -5.37
CA PRO A 111 -25.45 11.66 -6.68
C PRO A 111 -24.76 12.97 -7.07
N LYS A 112 -24.46 13.83 -6.08
CA LYS A 112 -23.78 15.12 -6.30
C LYS A 112 -22.26 15.01 -6.48
N MET A 113 -21.67 13.86 -6.16
CA MET A 113 -20.21 13.64 -6.20
C MET A 113 -19.78 12.69 -7.32
N LYS A 114 -20.66 12.38 -8.29
CA LYS A 114 -20.34 11.46 -9.40
C LYS A 114 -19.17 11.95 -10.28
N HIS A 115 -18.97 13.27 -10.39
CA HIS A 115 -17.88 13.89 -11.15
C HIS A 115 -16.50 13.46 -10.63
N MET A 116 -16.36 13.13 -9.34
CA MET A 116 -15.10 12.64 -8.76
C MET A 116 -14.61 11.30 -9.34
N ARG A 117 -15.38 10.65 -10.23
CA ARG A 117 -14.91 9.50 -11.01
C ARG A 117 -13.91 9.94 -12.10
N GLU A 118 -13.99 11.18 -12.56
CA GLU A 118 -13.03 11.73 -13.53
C GLU A 118 -11.66 11.94 -12.85
N TRP A 119 -11.65 12.20 -11.54
CA TRP A 119 -10.42 12.42 -10.75
C TRP A 119 -9.55 11.17 -10.56
N ILE A 120 -10.03 9.98 -10.94
CA ILE A 120 -9.26 8.72 -10.85
C ILE A 120 -8.69 8.28 -12.20
N VAL A 121 -8.97 9.03 -13.27
CA VAL A 121 -8.44 8.79 -14.62
C VAL A 121 -7.26 9.74 -14.85
N PRO A 122 -6.08 9.25 -15.26
CA PRO A 122 -4.95 10.13 -15.56
C PRO A 122 -5.28 11.06 -16.73
N LEU A 123 -4.91 12.34 -16.63
CA LEU A 123 -5.08 13.32 -17.71
C LEU A 123 -4.12 13.07 -18.90
N THR A 124 -3.09 12.27 -18.68
CA THR A 124 -2.11 11.85 -19.70
C THR A 124 -2.44 10.51 -20.35
N ALA A 125 -3.52 9.84 -19.91
CA ALA A 125 -3.92 8.55 -20.47
C ALA A 125 -4.29 8.71 -21.95
N THR A 126 -3.87 7.76 -22.78
CA THR A 126 -4.24 7.72 -24.20
C THR A 126 -5.50 6.87 -24.42
N GLU A 127 -6.08 6.94 -25.63
CA GLU A 127 -7.28 6.16 -25.99
C GLU A 127 -7.06 4.65 -25.68
N GLY A 128 -7.95 4.09 -24.85
CA GLY A 128 -7.90 2.70 -24.39
C GLY A 128 -7.13 2.47 -23.09
N GLU A 129 -6.27 3.40 -22.66
CA GLU A 129 -5.64 3.33 -21.32
C GLU A 129 -6.57 3.85 -20.23
N GLU A 130 -7.51 4.74 -20.56
CA GLU A 130 -8.56 5.23 -19.65
C GLU A 130 -9.50 4.12 -19.15
N ASP A 131 -9.66 3.05 -19.93
CA ASP A 131 -10.57 1.94 -19.64
C ASP A 131 -9.97 0.90 -18.68
N VAL A 132 -8.73 1.10 -18.24
CA VAL A 132 -8.08 0.18 -17.29
C VAL A 132 -8.81 0.24 -15.96
N SER A 133 -9.45 -0.88 -15.62
CA SER A 133 -10.17 -0.98 -14.36
C SER A 133 -9.19 -0.95 -13.17
N PRO A 134 -9.46 -0.15 -12.13
CA PRO A 134 -8.62 -0.14 -10.95
C PRO A 134 -8.71 -1.48 -10.20
N PRO A 135 -7.72 -1.81 -9.34
CA PRO A 135 -7.70 -3.09 -8.65
C PRO A 135 -8.93 -3.24 -7.74
N LYS A 136 -9.44 -4.47 -7.59
CA LYS A 136 -10.67 -4.68 -6.83
C LYS A 136 -10.34 -4.83 -5.35
N PRO A 137 -11.22 -4.39 -4.43
CA PRO A 137 -11.03 -4.62 -2.99
C PRO A 137 -10.84 -6.09 -2.62
N LYS A 138 -11.41 -7.01 -3.42
CA LYS A 138 -11.24 -8.44 -3.26
C LYS A 138 -9.80 -8.89 -3.48
N ASP A 139 -9.11 -8.32 -4.47
CA ASP A 139 -7.72 -8.69 -4.78
C ASP A 139 -6.80 -8.35 -3.60
N LEU A 140 -7.01 -7.17 -2.99
CA LEU A 140 -6.32 -6.77 -1.77
C LEU A 140 -6.68 -7.68 -0.59
N THR A 141 -7.96 -8.03 -0.43
CA THR A 141 -8.42 -8.90 0.67
C THR A 141 -7.80 -10.29 0.56
N ASP A 142 -7.78 -10.88 -0.64
CA ASP A 142 -7.19 -12.20 -0.91
C ASP A 142 -5.68 -12.17 -0.67
N TYR A 143 -4.99 -11.13 -1.17
CA TYR A 143 -3.56 -10.95 -0.94
C TYR A 143 -3.22 -10.86 0.54
N LEU A 144 -3.92 -10.00 1.29
CA LEU A 144 -3.69 -9.84 2.74
C LEU A 144 -4.01 -11.13 3.51
N SER A 145 -5.02 -11.88 3.09
CA SER A 145 -5.39 -13.16 3.72
C SER A 145 -4.32 -14.22 3.53
N ALA A 146 -3.69 -14.25 2.34
CA ALA A 146 -2.58 -15.14 2.06
C ALA A 146 -1.30 -14.70 2.80
N TYR A 147 -0.98 -13.41 2.77
CA TYR A 147 0.26 -12.86 3.32
C TYR A 147 0.28 -12.85 4.86
N TYR A 148 -0.84 -12.47 5.49
CA TYR A 148 -0.96 -12.38 6.96
C TYR A 148 -1.60 -13.62 7.60
N HIS A 149 -1.61 -14.76 6.91
CA HIS A 149 -2.13 -16.02 7.44
C HIS A 149 -1.51 -16.33 8.83
N PRO A 150 -2.32 -16.72 9.84
CA PRO A 150 -3.75 -17.07 9.79
C PRO A 150 -4.71 -15.94 10.22
N LEU A 151 -4.30 -14.67 10.17
CA LEU A 151 -5.18 -13.57 10.58
C LEU A 151 -6.41 -13.46 9.66
N PRO A 152 -7.64 -13.43 10.20
CA PRO A 152 -8.83 -13.15 9.41
C PRO A 152 -8.74 -11.78 8.74
N VAL A 153 -9.20 -11.70 7.49
CA VAL A 153 -9.35 -10.43 6.75
C VAL A 153 -10.80 -10.28 6.36
N THR A 154 -11.39 -9.10 6.63
CA THR A 154 -12.80 -8.81 6.32
C THR A 154 -12.95 -7.41 5.74
N GLN A 155 -14.01 -7.18 4.96
CA GLN A 155 -14.33 -5.85 4.46
C GLN A 155 -15.16 -5.06 5.49
N THR A 156 -14.98 -3.75 5.55
CA THR A 156 -15.77 -2.86 6.42
C THR A 156 -17.06 -2.40 5.75
N PRO A 157 -18.00 -1.79 6.50
CA PRO A 157 -19.12 -1.07 5.89
C PRO A 157 -18.66 -0.02 4.87
N ASN A 158 -19.53 0.24 3.89
CA ASN A 158 -19.27 1.16 2.79
C ASN A 158 -19.16 2.61 3.28
N LEU A 159 -18.13 3.29 2.79
CA LEU A 159 -17.93 4.72 2.94
C LEU A 159 -18.56 5.46 1.76
N THR A 160 -18.85 6.75 1.89
CA THR A 160 -19.41 7.53 0.78
C THR A 160 -18.83 8.94 0.71
N TRP A 161 -18.43 9.35 -0.49
CA TRP A 161 -18.11 10.74 -0.82
C TRP A 161 -19.40 11.58 -0.94
N ILE A 162 -19.49 12.63 -0.14
CA ILE A 162 -20.60 13.58 -0.14
C ILE A 162 -20.07 15.02 -0.31
N PRO A 163 -20.91 15.97 -0.75
CA PRO A 163 -20.56 17.38 -0.68
C PRO A 163 -20.29 17.79 0.77
N TRP A 164 -19.36 18.72 0.98
CA TRP A 164 -19.22 19.37 2.29
C TRP A 164 -20.32 20.42 2.44
N GLU A 165 -21.01 20.45 3.58
CA GLU A 165 -22.23 21.27 3.77
C GLU A 165 -21.93 22.74 4.11
N ASP A 166 -20.73 23.07 4.58
CA ASP A 166 -20.31 24.46 4.78
C ASP A 166 -19.75 25.05 3.49
N ASP A 167 -20.65 25.41 2.59
CA ASP A 167 -20.35 26.40 1.56
C ASP A 167 -20.63 27.81 2.11
N ASP A 168 -19.83 28.26 3.08
CA ASP A 168 -19.60 29.69 3.33
C ASP A 168 -18.78 30.29 2.17
N ARG A 169 -19.23 30.03 0.93
CA ARG A 169 -18.57 30.54 -0.26
C ARG A 169 -18.82 32.03 -0.33
N PRO A 170 -17.77 32.87 -0.44
CA PRO A 170 -17.98 34.24 -0.87
C PRO A 170 -18.65 34.22 -2.25
N PRO A 171 -19.55 35.17 -2.56
CA PRO A 171 -20.32 35.19 -3.83
C PRO A 171 -19.47 35.12 -5.11
N ASN A 172 -18.16 35.38 -5.00
CA ASN A 172 -17.20 35.45 -6.10
C ASN A 172 -16.24 34.26 -6.17
N ALA A 173 -16.49 33.19 -5.39
CA ALA A 173 -15.69 31.97 -5.44
C ALA A 173 -15.71 31.35 -6.85
N THR A 174 -14.54 31.13 -7.43
CA THR A 174 -14.38 30.49 -8.74
C THR A 174 -14.78 29.00 -8.68
N LYS A 175 -15.13 28.40 -9.83
CA LYS A 175 -15.54 26.98 -9.92
C LYS A 175 -14.47 25.99 -9.41
N ASP A 176 -13.21 26.40 -9.37
CA ASP A 176 -12.05 25.60 -8.94
C ASP A 176 -11.93 25.51 -7.39
N GLU A 177 -12.84 26.16 -6.65
CA GLU A 177 -12.76 26.32 -5.19
C GLU A 177 -13.55 25.29 -4.38
N ASN A 178 -13.95 24.15 -4.94
CA ASN A 178 -14.46 23.03 -4.13
C ASN A 178 -13.30 22.44 -3.30
N ARG A 179 -12.80 23.17 -2.30
CA ARG A 179 -11.63 22.81 -1.51
C ARG A 179 -11.91 21.64 -0.59
N TYR A 180 -13.18 21.42 -0.24
CA TYR A 180 -13.57 20.42 0.75
C TYR A 180 -14.64 19.47 0.22
N ILE A 181 -14.49 18.21 0.58
CA ILE A 181 -15.49 17.16 0.40
C ILE A 181 -15.70 16.43 1.72
N GLY A 182 -16.82 15.70 1.87
CA GLY A 182 -17.08 14.89 3.04
C GLY A 182 -16.82 13.40 2.77
N LEU A 183 -16.06 12.75 3.65
CA LEU A 183 -16.02 11.29 3.76
C LEU A 183 -17.04 10.85 4.81
N LYS A 184 -18.15 10.28 4.38
CA LYS A 184 -19.23 9.83 5.26
C LYS A 184 -19.08 8.37 5.66
N GLN A 185 -19.26 8.11 6.96
CA GLN A 185 -19.47 6.79 7.54
C GLN A 185 -20.61 6.84 8.55
N GLY A 186 -21.74 6.19 8.23
CA GLY A 186 -22.92 6.25 9.10
C GLY A 186 -23.39 7.70 9.31
N GLN A 187 -23.30 8.21 10.53
CA GLN A 187 -23.61 9.62 10.86
C GLN A 187 -22.36 10.52 10.93
N ASN A 188 -21.16 9.93 10.91
CA ASN A 188 -19.91 10.67 10.99
C ASN A 188 -19.51 11.16 9.59
N ILE A 189 -19.06 12.40 9.49
CA ILE A 189 -18.56 13.00 8.26
C ILE A 189 -17.21 13.65 8.57
N THR A 190 -16.17 13.23 7.86
CA THR A 190 -14.84 13.83 7.95
C THR A 190 -14.65 14.79 6.78
N ARG A 191 -14.22 16.02 7.07
CA ARG A 191 -13.86 17.01 6.04
C ARG A 191 -12.52 16.64 5.42
N ILE A 192 -12.49 16.49 4.10
CA ILE A 192 -11.28 16.17 3.34
C ILE A 192 -10.94 17.34 2.43
N ARG A 193 -9.72 17.86 2.55
CA ARG A 193 -9.15 18.84 1.63
C ARG A 193 -8.84 18.22 0.28
N THR A 194 -9.01 19.03 -0.75
CA THR A 194 -8.73 18.66 -2.13
C THR A 194 -7.98 19.81 -2.80
N ARG A 195 -7.11 19.49 -3.75
CA ARG A 195 -6.35 20.47 -4.53
C ARG A 195 -6.19 20.00 -5.98
N PRO A 196 -5.96 20.91 -6.95
CA PRO A 196 -5.46 20.53 -8.26
C PRO A 196 -4.14 19.78 -8.14
N CYS A 197 -3.90 18.80 -9.02
CA CYS A 197 -2.66 18.04 -9.03
C CYS A 197 -1.50 18.91 -9.52
N PRO A 198 -0.42 19.13 -8.74
CA PRO A 198 0.66 20.05 -9.12
C PRO A 198 1.36 19.71 -10.44
N ASP A 199 1.48 18.41 -10.73
CA ASP A 199 2.14 17.88 -11.91
C ASP A 199 1.18 17.60 -13.09
N GLY A 200 -0.11 17.91 -12.92
CA GLY A 200 -1.13 17.72 -13.96
C GLY A 200 -1.42 16.25 -14.31
N ALA A 201 -0.93 15.27 -13.54
CA ALA A 201 -1.19 13.86 -13.83
C ALA A 201 -2.66 13.48 -13.66
N TYR A 202 -3.36 14.13 -12.73
CA TYR A 202 -4.78 13.97 -12.44
C TYR A 202 -5.46 15.33 -12.32
N GLU A 203 -6.79 15.35 -12.38
CA GLU A 203 -7.53 16.60 -12.14
C GLU A 203 -7.28 17.11 -10.72
N ARG A 204 -7.45 16.24 -9.71
CA ARG A 204 -7.36 16.64 -8.29
C ARG A 204 -6.81 15.54 -7.40
N GLN A 205 -6.19 15.97 -6.30
CA GLN A 205 -5.69 15.12 -5.23
C GLN A 205 -6.52 15.28 -3.95
N LEU A 206 -6.59 14.22 -3.15
CA LEU A 206 -7.21 14.22 -1.83
C LEU A 206 -6.14 14.27 -0.73
N ASN A 207 -6.39 15.02 0.33
CA ASN A 207 -5.45 15.08 1.44
C ASN A 207 -5.48 13.78 2.26
N LEU A 208 -4.33 13.12 2.33
CA LEU A 208 -4.13 11.85 2.99
C LEU A 208 -4.28 11.94 4.52
N SER A 209 -3.77 13.02 5.11
CA SER A 209 -3.82 13.25 6.55
C SER A 209 -5.26 13.38 7.04
N ASP A 210 -6.11 14.13 6.32
CA ASP A 210 -7.53 14.27 6.64
C ASP A 210 -8.25 12.91 6.59
N ILE A 211 -7.91 12.06 5.61
CA ILE A 211 -8.48 10.71 5.48
C ILE A 211 -8.04 9.82 6.64
N LEU A 212 -6.75 9.84 6.99
CA LEU A 212 -6.20 9.08 8.11
C LEU A 212 -6.86 9.49 9.44
N ASP A 213 -7.08 10.78 9.66
CA ASP A 213 -7.78 11.28 10.86
C ASP A 213 -9.22 10.77 10.91
N GLY A 214 -9.92 10.77 9.77
CA GLY A 214 -11.23 10.12 9.64
C GLY A 214 -11.17 8.65 10.02
N LEU A 215 -10.24 7.89 9.43
CA LEU A 215 -10.05 6.47 9.72
C LEU A 215 -9.72 6.19 11.19
N LEU A 216 -8.90 7.03 11.84
CA LEU A 216 -8.57 6.88 13.27
C LEU A 216 -9.81 6.95 14.15
N HIS A 217 -10.78 7.81 13.80
CA HIS A 217 -12.08 7.82 14.45
C HIS A 217 -12.85 6.52 14.19
N MET A 218 -12.89 6.07 12.92
CA MET A 218 -13.60 4.85 12.52
C MET A 218 -13.03 3.57 13.13
N VAL A 219 -11.72 3.52 13.40
CA VAL A 219 -11.07 2.39 14.08
C VAL A 219 -11.56 2.21 15.50
N LYS A 220 -11.84 3.30 16.22
CA LYS A 220 -12.34 3.24 17.60
C LYS A 220 -13.76 2.67 17.68
N GLU A 221 -14.60 3.00 16.71
CA GLU A 221 -16.03 2.62 16.66
C GLU A 221 -16.24 1.13 16.36
N ILE A 222 -15.36 0.52 15.59
CA ILE A 222 -15.54 -0.84 15.12
C ILE A 222 -14.62 -1.72 15.96
N HIS A 223 -15.22 -2.55 16.78
CA HIS A 223 -14.55 -3.47 17.70
C HIS A 223 -15.05 -4.89 17.41
N PRO A 224 -14.22 -5.95 17.44
CA PRO A 224 -12.77 -6.00 17.70
C PRO A 224 -11.93 -5.87 16.41
N ARG A 225 -10.86 -5.07 16.43
CA ARG A 225 -9.94 -4.88 15.28
C ARG A 225 -8.48 -5.10 15.65
N TYR A 226 -7.75 -5.73 14.73
CA TYR A 226 -6.29 -5.71 14.75
C TYR A 226 -5.76 -4.56 13.90
N ALA A 227 -6.22 -4.37 12.67
CA ALA A 227 -5.77 -3.29 11.78
C ALA A 227 -6.86 -2.85 10.80
N LEU A 228 -6.74 -1.63 10.26
CA LEU A 228 -7.59 -1.10 9.17
C LEU A 228 -6.71 -0.63 8.00
N VAL A 229 -7.01 -1.12 6.81
CA VAL A 229 -6.40 -0.71 5.54
C VAL A 229 -7.50 -0.12 4.67
N MET A 230 -7.36 1.12 4.25
CA MET A 230 -8.25 1.75 3.28
C MET A 230 -7.61 1.77 1.91
N MET A 231 -8.38 1.33 0.93
CA MET A 231 -8.00 1.37 -0.47
C MET A 231 -8.68 2.57 -1.15
N LEU A 232 -7.92 3.31 -1.95
CA LEU A 232 -8.37 4.42 -2.77
C LEU A 232 -7.86 4.29 -4.22
N HIS A 233 -8.49 5.06 -5.10
CA HIS A 233 -8.06 5.20 -6.49
C HIS A 233 -7.75 6.66 -6.86
N HIS A 234 -8.11 7.61 -5.99
CA HIS A 234 -7.77 9.01 -6.14
C HIS A 234 -6.31 9.25 -5.82
N ASP A 235 -5.72 10.23 -6.51
CA ASP A 235 -4.38 10.68 -6.18
C ASP A 235 -4.34 11.40 -4.83
N LEU A 236 -3.24 11.28 -4.10
CA LEU A 236 -3.14 11.72 -2.70
C LEU A 236 -1.96 12.67 -2.49
N TYR A 237 -2.05 13.48 -1.45
CA TYR A 237 -0.96 14.34 -0.95
C TYR A 237 -1.04 14.50 0.57
N GLU A 238 0.05 14.87 1.24
CA GLU A 238 0.03 15.07 2.69
C GLU A 238 0.11 16.55 3.07
N ASP A 239 1.03 17.28 2.44
CA ASP A 239 1.24 18.72 2.64
C ASP A 239 1.49 19.51 1.36
N GLU A 240 1.75 20.82 1.51
CA GLU A 240 1.92 21.76 0.40
C GLU A 240 3.21 21.55 -0.40
N THR A 241 4.19 20.83 0.17
CA THR A 241 5.49 20.57 -0.47
C THR A 241 5.55 19.22 -1.18
N ASP A 242 4.63 18.31 -0.86
CA ASP A 242 4.50 17.04 -1.58
C ASP A 242 3.96 17.26 -2.99
N ASP A 243 4.53 16.58 -3.98
CA ASP A 243 3.92 16.47 -5.31
C ASP A 243 2.73 15.50 -5.25
N PHE A 244 2.94 14.30 -4.71
CA PHE A 244 1.94 13.27 -4.46
C PHE A 244 2.44 12.25 -3.42
N CYS A 245 1.57 11.37 -2.96
CA CYS A 245 1.96 10.17 -2.20
C CYS A 245 1.11 8.95 -2.57
N CYS A 246 1.68 7.75 -2.47
CA CYS A 246 0.96 6.50 -2.79
C CYS A 246 0.20 5.91 -1.59
N GLY A 247 0.31 6.54 -0.42
CA GLY A 247 -0.30 6.09 0.82
C GLY A 247 0.60 6.29 2.02
N ARG A 248 0.05 6.03 3.20
CA ARG A 248 0.76 6.10 4.48
C ARG A 248 0.13 5.16 5.49
N ALA A 249 0.96 4.68 6.40
CA ALA A 249 0.54 3.89 7.55
C ALA A 249 0.91 4.58 8.86
N TYR A 250 -0.06 4.69 9.77
CA TYR A 250 0.18 4.97 11.18
C TYR A 250 0.29 3.63 11.91
N GLY A 251 1.50 3.06 11.87
CA GLY A 251 1.78 1.73 12.42
C GLY A 251 1.31 1.56 13.85
N GLY A 252 1.59 2.52 14.74
CA GLY A 252 1.15 2.47 16.15
C GLY A 252 -0.37 2.46 16.33
N SER A 253 -1.10 3.14 15.44
CA SER A 253 -2.57 3.18 15.44
C SER A 253 -3.20 2.07 14.59
N ARG A 254 -2.38 1.29 13.87
CA ARG A 254 -2.78 0.16 13.02
C ARG A 254 -3.77 0.57 11.92
N VAL A 255 -3.58 1.78 11.38
CA VAL A 255 -4.34 2.33 10.26
C VAL A 255 -3.41 2.60 9.09
N SER A 256 -3.89 2.33 7.88
CA SER A 256 -3.20 2.72 6.65
C SER A 256 -4.18 3.10 5.56
N VAL A 257 -3.73 3.96 4.67
CA VAL A 257 -4.37 4.29 3.39
C VAL A 257 -3.38 3.96 2.30
N VAL A 258 -3.86 3.31 1.24
CA VAL A 258 -3.10 3.03 0.02
C VAL A 258 -3.92 3.47 -1.19
N THR A 259 -3.27 4.04 -2.20
CA THR A 259 -3.91 4.39 -3.47
C THR A 259 -3.28 3.64 -4.63
N SER A 260 -4.10 3.35 -5.64
CA SER A 260 -3.65 2.80 -6.91
C SER A 260 -3.43 3.86 -7.99
N SER A 261 -3.65 5.15 -7.73
CA SER A 261 -3.58 6.22 -8.74
C SER A 261 -2.25 6.17 -9.52
N ARG A 262 -1.12 6.34 -8.83
CA ARG A 262 0.20 6.43 -9.44
C ARG A 262 0.75 5.11 -10.00
N TYR A 263 -0.03 4.04 -9.91
CA TYR A 263 0.24 2.73 -10.52
C TYR A 263 -0.69 2.43 -11.72
N HIS A 264 -1.46 3.43 -12.17
CA HIS A 264 -2.34 3.29 -13.32
C HIS A 264 -1.51 3.21 -14.61
N PRO A 265 -1.68 2.17 -15.46
CA PRO A 265 -0.86 1.99 -16.67
C PRO A 265 -0.91 3.16 -17.66
N GLY A 266 -1.99 3.94 -17.68
CA GLY A 266 -2.06 5.21 -18.45
C GLY A 266 -1.04 6.27 -18.04
N LEU A 267 -0.29 6.06 -16.94
CA LEU A 267 0.85 6.90 -16.56
C LEU A 267 2.20 6.35 -17.05
N ASP A 268 2.26 5.14 -17.62
CA ASP A 268 3.54 4.49 -17.94
C ASP A 268 4.41 5.34 -18.89
N TRP A 269 3.79 5.96 -19.90
CA TRP A 269 4.50 6.87 -20.79
C TRP A 269 5.01 8.11 -20.06
N TYR A 270 4.15 8.72 -19.25
CA TYR A 270 4.48 9.89 -18.44
C TYR A 270 5.59 9.59 -17.40
N GLN A 271 5.65 8.36 -16.90
CA GLN A 271 6.61 7.87 -15.93
C GLN A 271 7.82 7.16 -16.55
N GLU A 272 7.90 7.10 -17.89
CA GLU A 272 8.97 6.43 -18.64
C GLU A 272 9.17 4.94 -18.24
N ILE A 273 8.07 4.25 -17.92
CA ILE A 273 8.10 2.84 -17.53
C ILE A 273 8.41 1.95 -18.75
N GLU A 274 9.48 1.16 -18.65
CA GLU A 274 9.86 0.20 -19.68
C GLU A 274 8.90 -1.01 -19.69
N ARG A 275 8.01 -1.07 -20.69
CA ARG A 275 7.04 -2.18 -20.84
C ARG A 275 7.64 -3.48 -21.39
N ALA A 276 8.89 -3.48 -21.87
CA ALA A 276 9.51 -4.66 -22.50
C ALA A 276 9.76 -5.83 -21.52
N HIS A 277 9.74 -5.57 -20.22
CA HIS A 277 10.04 -6.52 -19.16
C HIS A 277 8.83 -6.89 -18.28
N MET A 278 7.61 -6.46 -18.63
CA MET A 278 6.36 -6.80 -17.94
C MET A 278 5.67 -8.04 -18.49
#